data_AF-A0A1M6XVJ8-F1
#
_entry.id   AF-A0A1M6XVJ8-F1
#
_cell.length_a   1.000
_cell.length_b   1.000
_cell.length_c   1.000
_cell.angle_alpha   90.00
_cell.angle_beta   90.00
_cell.angle_gamma   90.00
#
_symmetry.space_group_name_H-M   'P 1'
#
loop_
_entity.id
_entity.type
_entity.pdbx_description
1 polymer ?
#
loop_
_entity_poly.entity_id
_entity_poly.type
_entity_poly.pdbx_seq_one_letter_code
_entity_poly.pdbx_strand_id
1 'polypeptide(L)'
;MKVRFLLIRLPFQRSMLLVAQEVEGQWIGAYPVLAPGEVFYDDQALQIVREIDAGRLPGGAQEMGVFEFPDLDAMQEAARAFAQDLKESFWGEETELDTTEPIQVDTVMLLTVGGSPEPLIHAVQHLPPDRSFVCFICSPESRVLVEGDEATDPSIPKAARLESSRYEVTIWKDPDDLTQCVASLFALQRRIRKRFPGARVVANYTGGTKTMSAALVIGAVLLGWELQLNVGVRQDLRQVLAGTDVPTRVAADDVLLHLQLQLVREVLDRFDYGAAAAIVRELLHTLSLGGTHRAQLLRLYQIVKGLADWDRCRYRQALTGFRMAGEQGSAWLPLLNRLAEQQMMSWEGVGDLLLNARRRAHQGRYEEAAVRLYRAMTLLAAVQLREAHGLEAGDPDLERVPASLRSLFALRRSETDRLPLDPIITYRLLEELGDPVGALFARRPAVRKALEACQQSCLLEGDRTLDASAYETLRSRLEGFVREAAQRIEVRLPTRQLPGAEVLEWVELAP
;
A
#
# COMPACT_ATOMS: atom_id res chain seq x y z
N MET A 1 -19.66 37.83 13.57
CA MET A 1 -19.65 36.77 12.53
C MET A 1 -19.41 35.41 13.17
N LYS A 2 -20.18 34.39 12.76
CA LYS A 2 -19.98 33.00 13.20
C LYS A 2 -19.10 32.27 12.20
N VAL A 3 -17.99 31.73 12.66
CA VAL A 3 -16.99 31.11 11.79
C VAL A 3 -16.70 29.69 12.27
N ARG A 4 -16.81 28.74 11.34
CA ARG A 4 -16.46 27.34 11.51
C ARG A 4 -15.00 27.14 11.14
N PHE A 5 -14.23 26.48 12.00
CA PHE A 5 -12.86 26.07 11.70
C PHE A 5 -12.79 24.58 11.34
N LEU A 6 -12.12 24.29 10.24
CA LEU A 6 -11.85 22.95 9.75
C LEU A 6 -10.33 22.76 9.66
N LEU A 7 -9.79 21.72 10.30
CA LEU A 7 -8.40 21.32 10.14
C LEU A 7 -8.31 20.19 9.12
N ILE A 8 -7.55 20.39 8.05
CA ILE A 8 -7.46 19.46 6.93
C ILE A 8 -6.06 18.87 6.88
N ARG A 9 -5.97 17.55 7.01
CA ARG A 9 -4.72 16.80 6.82
C ARG A 9 -4.52 16.49 5.34
N LEU A 10 -3.40 16.93 4.80
CA LEU A 10 -3.09 16.74 3.39
C LEU A 10 -2.52 15.33 3.16
N PRO A 11 -2.93 14.62 2.08
CA PRO A 11 -2.36 13.32 1.76
C PRO A 11 -0.86 13.45 1.48
N PHE A 12 -0.06 12.55 2.07
CA PHE A 12 1.39 12.45 1.83
C PHE A 12 2.23 13.66 2.27
N GLN A 13 1.67 14.57 3.07
CA GLN A 13 2.38 15.73 3.62
C GLN A 13 2.17 15.82 5.14
N ARG A 14 3.12 16.43 5.84
CA ARG A 14 2.99 16.75 7.28
C ARG A 14 2.24 18.07 7.49
N SER A 15 2.37 19.01 6.57
CA SER A 15 1.67 20.29 6.59
C SER A 15 0.16 20.08 6.57
N MET A 16 -0.55 20.97 7.27
CA MET A 16 -2.01 20.95 7.36
C MET A 16 -2.56 22.29 6.88
N LEU A 17 -3.86 22.31 6.59
CA LEU A 17 -4.57 23.53 6.24
C LEU A 17 -5.67 23.78 7.26
N LEU A 18 -5.59 24.91 7.95
CA LEU A 18 -6.70 25.40 8.75
C LEU A 18 -7.59 26.25 7.85
N VAL A 19 -8.84 25.85 7.68
CA VAL A 19 -9.85 26.58 6.91
C VAL A 19 -10.85 27.22 7.85
N ALA A 20 -11.07 28.51 7.70
CA ALA A 20 -12.08 29.27 8.41
C ALA A 20 -13.22 29.59 7.42
N GLN A 21 -14.44 29.20 7.74
CA GLN A 21 -15.61 29.40 6.89
C GLN A 21 -16.72 30.10 7.66
N GLU A 22 -17.25 31.19 7.11
CA GLU A 22 -18.41 31.87 7.69
C GLU A 22 -19.66 31.00 7.55
N VAL A 23 -20.43 30.87 8.64
CA VAL A 23 -21.61 29.99 8.69
C VAL A 23 -22.82 30.60 7.96
N GLU A 24 -22.92 31.92 7.95
CA GLU A 24 -24.07 32.67 7.41
C GLU A 24 -23.70 33.54 6.18
N GLY A 25 -22.46 33.44 5.68
CA GLY A 25 -21.92 34.26 4.59
C GLY A 25 -21.07 33.46 3.59
N GLN A 26 -20.45 34.17 2.64
CA GLN A 26 -19.65 33.59 1.54
C GLN A 26 -18.14 33.84 1.70
N TRP A 27 -17.64 33.84 2.94
CA TRP A 27 -16.23 34.02 3.20
C TRP A 27 -15.56 32.70 3.63
N ILE A 28 -14.47 32.35 2.95
CA ILE A 28 -13.60 31.23 3.29
C ILE A 28 -12.15 31.69 3.26
N GLY A 29 -11.43 31.53 4.36
CA GLY A 29 -10.00 31.76 4.47
C GLY A 29 -9.24 30.47 4.72
N ALA A 30 -8.02 30.39 4.19
CA ALA A 30 -7.13 29.25 4.37
C ALA A 30 -5.81 29.71 5.00
N TYR A 31 -5.40 29.00 6.05
CA TYR A 31 -4.24 29.33 6.87
C TYR A 31 -3.34 28.10 6.93
N PRO A 32 -2.19 28.10 6.22
CA PRO A 32 -1.32 26.95 6.19
C PRO A 32 -0.62 26.76 7.53
N VAL A 33 -0.64 25.52 8.03
CA VAL A 33 0.05 25.07 9.23
C VAL A 33 1.25 24.27 8.75
N LEU A 34 2.35 24.98 8.51
CA LEU A 34 3.53 24.46 7.79
C LEU A 34 4.41 23.57 8.68
N ALA A 35 4.61 22.33 8.25
CA ALA A 35 5.62 21.46 8.82
C ALA A 35 7.03 21.94 8.41
N PRO A 36 8.05 21.81 9.28
CA PRO A 36 9.40 22.22 8.93
C PRO A 36 9.97 21.45 7.73
N GLY A 37 10.56 22.17 6.78
CA GLY A 37 11.16 21.60 5.56
C GLY A 37 10.16 21.30 4.43
N GLU A 38 8.86 21.52 4.61
CA GLU A 38 7.87 21.44 3.55
C GLU A 38 7.55 22.81 2.95
N VAL A 39 7.32 22.84 1.64
CA VAL A 39 6.83 24.01 0.92
C VAL A 39 5.37 23.78 0.61
N PHE A 40 4.53 24.71 1.03
CA PHE A 40 3.10 24.70 0.71
C PHE A 40 2.86 25.61 -0.48
N TYR A 41 2.14 25.11 -1.49
CA TYR A 41 1.85 25.87 -2.71
C TYR A 41 0.45 26.49 -2.61
N ASP A 42 0.34 27.79 -2.90
CA ASP A 42 -0.92 28.53 -2.81
C ASP A 42 -2.06 27.93 -3.66
N ASP A 43 -1.71 27.30 -4.79
CA ASP A 43 -2.65 26.59 -5.66
C ASP A 43 -3.37 25.42 -4.96
N GLN A 44 -2.71 24.77 -3.99
CA GLN A 44 -3.29 23.66 -3.22
C GLN A 44 -4.35 24.16 -2.23
N ALA A 45 -4.10 25.29 -1.55
CA ALA A 45 -5.11 25.92 -0.70
C ALA A 45 -6.31 26.40 -1.52
N LEU A 46 -6.07 26.99 -2.69
CA LEU A 46 -7.13 27.46 -3.59
C LEU A 46 -8.05 26.31 -4.05
N GLN A 47 -7.48 25.14 -4.36
CA GLN A 47 -8.29 23.97 -4.73
C GLN A 47 -9.18 23.50 -3.57
N ILE A 48 -8.62 23.41 -2.36
CA ILE A 48 -9.36 22.95 -1.17
C ILE A 48 -10.46 23.94 -0.79
N VAL A 49 -10.19 25.24 -0.86
CA VAL A 49 -11.20 26.29 -0.63
C VAL A 49 -12.35 26.16 -1.63
N ARG A 50 -12.05 25.92 -2.92
CA ARG A 50 -13.09 25.70 -3.96
C ARG A 50 -13.94 24.46 -3.71
N GLU A 51 -13.35 23.38 -3.19
CA GLU A 51 -14.11 22.17 -2.86
C GLU A 51 -15.07 22.41 -1.69
N ILE A 52 -14.62 23.12 -0.66
CA ILE A 52 -15.43 23.45 0.52
C ILE A 52 -16.55 24.44 0.16
N ASP A 53 -16.25 25.43 -0.69
CA ASP A 53 -17.25 26.36 -1.24
C ASP A 53 -18.32 25.62 -2.04
N ALA A 54 -17.92 24.58 -2.78
CA ALA A 54 -18.84 23.68 -3.50
C ALA A 54 -19.56 22.66 -2.60
N GLY A 55 -19.47 22.80 -1.27
CA GLY A 55 -20.13 21.93 -0.29
C GLY A 55 -19.49 20.55 -0.13
N ARG A 56 -18.27 20.33 -0.64
CA ARG A 56 -17.53 19.06 -0.51
C ARG A 56 -16.45 19.20 0.57
N LEU A 57 -16.49 18.33 1.56
CA LEU A 57 -15.45 18.24 2.59
C LEU A 57 -14.34 17.29 2.13
N PRO A 58 -13.07 17.73 2.07
CA PRO A 58 -11.95 16.86 1.74
C PRO A 58 -11.79 15.71 2.73
N GLY A 59 -11.30 14.56 2.26
CA GLY A 59 -10.99 13.42 3.13
C GLY A 59 -9.95 13.78 4.18
N GLY A 60 -10.24 13.55 5.46
CA GLY A 60 -9.36 13.93 6.58
C GLY A 60 -9.61 15.32 7.17
N ALA A 61 -10.68 16.01 6.76
CA ALA A 61 -11.14 17.24 7.39
C ALA A 61 -11.78 16.96 8.77
N GLN A 62 -11.34 17.69 9.78
CA GLN A 62 -11.85 17.63 11.16
C GLN A 62 -12.41 19.00 11.54
N GLU A 63 -13.64 19.04 12.06
CA GLU A 63 -14.21 20.27 12.61
C GLU A 63 -13.61 20.57 13.98
N MET A 64 -13.03 21.76 14.13
CA MET A 64 -12.41 22.23 15.38
C MET A 64 -13.43 22.97 16.27
N GLY A 65 -14.53 23.43 15.69
CA GLY A 65 -15.62 24.13 16.36
C GLY A 65 -16.12 25.36 15.59
N VAL A 66 -17.14 26.00 16.14
CA VAL A 66 -17.73 27.25 15.64
C VAL A 66 -17.55 28.34 16.69
N PHE A 67 -17.02 29.48 16.28
CA PHE A 67 -16.65 30.59 17.17
C PHE A 67 -17.22 31.92 16.65
N GLU A 68 -17.49 32.85 17.55
CA GLU A 68 -18.00 34.18 17.23
C GLU A 68 -16.90 35.22 17.32
N PHE A 69 -16.77 36.04 16.26
CA PHE A 69 -15.82 37.13 16.17
C PHE A 69 -16.52 38.47 15.87
N PRO A 70 -15.96 39.61 16.33
CA PRO A 70 -16.58 40.92 16.13
C PRO A 70 -16.53 41.39 14.66
N ASP A 71 -15.43 41.13 13.95
CA ASP A 71 -15.22 41.49 12.55
C ASP A 71 -14.26 40.51 11.85
N LEU A 72 -14.02 40.75 10.55
CA LEU A 72 -13.18 39.88 9.72
C LEU A 72 -11.71 39.93 10.15
N ASP A 73 -11.22 41.10 10.53
CA ASP A 73 -9.81 41.31 10.87
C ASP A 73 -9.45 40.57 12.17
N ALA A 74 -10.30 40.68 13.20
CA ALA A 74 -10.17 39.96 14.46
C ALA A 74 -10.20 38.44 14.27
N MET A 75 -11.02 37.94 13.34
CA MET A 75 -11.05 36.52 13.00
C MET A 75 -9.79 36.08 12.24
N GLN A 76 -9.30 36.88 11.28
CA GLN A 76 -8.06 36.55 10.55
C GLN A 76 -6.85 36.50 11.48
N GLU A 77 -6.76 37.42 12.44
CA GLU A 77 -5.71 37.44 13.46
C GLU A 77 -5.80 36.21 14.36
N ALA A 78 -6.99 35.88 14.86
CA ALA A 78 -7.23 34.68 15.66
C ALA A 78 -6.91 33.38 14.89
N ALA A 79 -7.26 33.32 13.60
CA ALA A 79 -6.96 32.17 12.74
C ALA A 79 -5.44 31.99 12.51
N ARG A 80 -4.70 33.08 12.32
CA ARG A 80 -3.23 33.04 12.21
C ARG A 80 -2.57 32.64 13.52
N ALA A 81 -3.01 33.19 14.64
CA ALA A 81 -2.53 32.82 15.97
C ALA A 81 -2.81 31.33 16.25
N PHE A 82 -4.03 30.86 15.96
CA PHE A 82 -4.36 29.45 16.12
C PHE A 82 -3.57 28.53 15.19
N ALA A 83 -3.32 28.93 13.93
CA ALA A 83 -2.45 28.19 13.02
C ALA A 83 -1.00 28.13 13.54
N GLN A 84 -0.50 29.21 14.17
CA GLN A 84 0.82 29.26 14.80
C GLN A 84 0.87 28.41 16.07
N ASP A 85 -0.14 28.46 16.93
CA ASP A 85 -0.25 27.60 18.12
C ASP A 85 -0.36 26.13 17.74
N LEU A 86 -1.09 25.80 16.67
CA LEU A 86 -1.12 24.45 16.11
C LEU A 86 0.27 24.07 15.60
N LYS A 87 0.94 24.96 14.86
CA LYS A 87 2.31 24.73 14.39
C LYS A 87 3.27 24.48 15.57
N GLU A 88 3.15 25.22 16.65
CA GLU A 88 3.95 25.04 17.88
C GLU A 88 3.54 23.79 18.67
N SER A 89 2.26 23.45 18.70
CA SER A 89 1.78 22.22 19.34
C SER A 89 2.23 20.98 18.58
N PHE A 90 2.23 21.04 17.24
CA PHE A 90 2.64 19.93 16.40
C PHE A 90 4.17 19.86 16.18
N TRP A 91 4.87 21.00 16.18
CA TRP A 91 6.29 21.13 15.78
C TRP A 91 7.09 22.17 16.57
N GLY A 92 6.57 22.74 17.67
CA GLY A 92 7.16 23.85 18.44
C GLY A 92 8.39 23.53 19.27
N GLU A 93 8.94 22.32 19.14
CA GLU A 93 10.29 21.99 19.60
C GLU A 93 11.23 21.61 18.43
N GLU A 94 10.90 21.95 17.17
CA GLU A 94 11.85 21.87 16.03
C GLU A 94 12.64 23.19 15.83
N THR A 95 12.45 24.22 16.67
CA THR A 95 13.22 25.48 16.68
C THR A 95 14.22 25.56 17.83
N GLU A 96 15.21 24.69 17.80
CA GLU A 96 16.60 25.10 17.81
C GLU A 96 17.29 24.26 16.75
N LEU A 97 17.95 24.92 15.80
CA LEU A 97 18.88 24.25 14.91
C LEU A 97 19.95 23.60 15.78
N ASP A 98 19.73 22.34 16.13
CA ASP A 98 20.78 21.42 16.54
C ASP A 98 21.74 21.34 15.35
N THR A 99 22.74 22.20 15.44
CA THR A 99 23.90 22.36 14.55
C THR A 99 24.96 21.31 14.87
N THR A 100 24.55 20.18 15.44
CA THR A 100 25.44 19.03 15.60
C THR A 100 25.76 18.48 14.21
N GLU A 101 27.03 18.61 13.84
CA GLU A 101 27.58 17.91 12.69
C GLU A 101 27.23 16.41 12.79
N PRO A 102 26.90 15.76 11.67
CA PRO A 102 26.56 14.34 11.66
C PRO A 102 27.72 13.53 12.26
N ILE A 103 27.43 12.78 13.33
CA ILE A 103 28.41 11.93 14.00
C ILE A 103 28.34 10.56 13.32
N GLN A 104 29.47 10.08 12.82
CA GLN A 104 29.53 8.76 12.22
C GLN A 104 29.63 7.68 13.30
N VAL A 105 28.49 7.03 13.57
CA VAL A 105 28.39 5.84 14.43
C VAL A 105 27.67 4.73 13.68
N ASP A 106 27.96 3.48 14.02
CA ASP A 106 27.30 2.32 13.45
C ASP A 106 25.98 2.01 14.16
N THR A 107 25.93 2.24 15.47
CA THR A 107 24.84 1.80 16.33
C THR A 107 24.40 2.90 17.30
N VAL A 108 23.09 3.11 17.39
CA VAL A 108 22.45 3.91 18.44
C VAL A 108 21.64 2.97 19.32
N MET A 109 21.99 2.87 20.60
CA MET A 109 21.25 2.07 21.57
C MET A 109 20.29 2.96 22.36
N LEU A 110 19.01 2.60 22.35
CA LEU A 110 17.98 3.16 23.21
C LEU A 110 17.84 2.25 24.43
N LEU A 111 17.96 2.82 25.61
CA LEU A 111 17.98 2.06 26.85
C LEU A 111 17.03 2.67 27.86
N THR A 112 15.90 2.01 28.11
CA THR A 112 14.98 2.43 29.19
C THR A 112 15.60 2.14 30.55
N VAL A 113 15.55 3.12 31.45
CA VAL A 113 16.21 3.05 32.76
C VAL A 113 15.19 2.79 33.86
N GLY A 114 15.44 1.77 34.67
CA GLY A 114 14.61 1.39 35.82
C GLY A 114 15.44 1.25 37.08
N GLY A 115 14.88 0.62 38.12
CA GLY A 115 15.52 0.53 39.44
C GLY A 115 16.75 -0.39 39.56
N SER A 116 17.13 -1.13 38.50
CA SER A 116 18.27 -2.04 38.52
C SER A 116 19.33 -1.60 37.49
N PRO A 117 20.45 -0.99 37.91
CA PRO A 117 21.46 -0.45 37.01
C PRO A 117 22.38 -1.52 36.38
N GLU A 118 22.59 -2.66 37.03
CA GLU A 118 23.60 -3.65 36.63
C GLU A 118 23.40 -4.21 35.21
N PRO A 119 22.18 -4.63 34.81
CA PRO A 119 21.97 -5.11 33.44
C PRO A 119 22.17 -4.01 32.38
N LEU A 120 21.86 -2.76 32.74
CA LEU A 120 22.03 -1.62 31.85
C LEU A 120 23.52 -1.32 31.62
N ILE A 121 24.33 -1.42 32.68
CA ILE A 121 25.80 -1.30 32.60
C ILE A 121 26.37 -2.37 31.67
N HIS A 122 25.96 -3.63 31.84
CA HIS A 122 26.41 -4.71 30.98
C HIS A 122 25.97 -4.52 29.53
N ALA A 123 24.74 -4.07 29.28
CA ALA A 123 24.27 -3.78 27.93
C ALA A 123 25.15 -2.75 27.21
N VAL A 124 25.54 -1.67 27.91
CA VAL A 124 26.43 -0.63 27.38
C VAL A 124 27.84 -1.19 27.13
N GLN A 125 28.39 -1.99 28.05
CA GLN A 125 29.73 -2.55 27.92
C GLN A 125 29.90 -3.53 26.73
N HIS A 126 28.80 -4.10 26.23
CA HIS A 126 28.82 -4.98 25.05
C HIS A 126 28.79 -4.22 23.72
N LEU A 127 28.64 -2.89 23.74
CA LEU A 127 28.72 -2.07 22.52
C LEU A 127 30.17 -1.72 22.18
N PRO A 128 30.51 -1.59 20.88
CA PRO A 128 31.79 -1.02 20.47
C PRO A 128 31.82 0.47 20.85
N PRO A 129 32.69 0.90 21.80
CA PRO A 129 32.61 2.21 22.43
C PRO A 129 32.83 3.37 21.44
N ASP A 130 33.69 3.19 20.43
CA ASP A 130 34.01 4.24 19.46
C ASP A 130 32.98 4.38 18.33
N ARG A 131 32.14 3.36 18.14
CA ARG A 131 31.19 3.25 17.02
C ARG A 131 29.73 3.22 17.47
N SER A 132 29.49 3.52 18.75
CA SER A 132 28.15 3.49 19.33
C SER A 132 27.80 4.79 20.05
N PHE A 133 26.50 5.04 20.14
CA PHE A 133 25.93 6.13 20.94
C PHE A 133 24.75 5.60 21.77
N VAL A 134 24.60 6.06 23.00
CA VAL A 134 23.55 5.58 23.92
C VAL A 134 22.56 6.69 24.26
N CYS A 135 21.28 6.45 24.02
CA CYS A 135 20.21 7.32 24.49
C CYS A 135 19.52 6.65 25.69
N PHE A 136 19.76 7.19 26.89
CA PHE A 136 19.08 6.74 28.10
C PHE A 136 17.69 7.36 28.15
N ILE A 137 16.66 6.52 28.26
CA ILE A 137 15.27 6.93 28.39
C ILE A 137 14.86 6.75 29.85
N CYS A 138 14.74 7.86 30.57
CA CYS A 138 14.50 7.88 32.00
C CYS A 138 13.09 8.40 32.33
N SER A 139 12.51 7.91 33.42
CA SER A 139 11.49 8.64 34.17
C SER A 139 12.16 9.75 35.01
N PRO A 140 11.40 10.70 35.57
CA PRO A 140 11.94 11.70 36.48
C PRO A 140 12.71 11.09 37.66
N GLU A 141 12.24 9.94 38.18
CA GLU A 141 12.81 9.24 39.33
C GLU A 141 14.09 8.46 38.98
N SER A 142 14.16 7.87 37.77
CA SER A 142 15.31 7.06 37.34
C SER A 142 16.44 7.90 36.74
N ARG A 143 16.20 9.18 36.46
CA ARG A 143 17.19 10.15 35.95
C ARG A 143 18.49 10.16 36.77
N VAL A 144 18.36 10.08 38.09
CA VAL A 144 19.49 10.13 39.02
C VAL A 144 20.50 9.01 38.79
N LEU A 145 20.06 7.83 38.32
CA LEU A 145 20.93 6.68 38.04
C LEU A 145 21.88 6.92 36.85
N VAL A 146 21.58 7.90 35.99
CA VAL A 146 22.38 8.23 34.80
C VAL A 146 23.23 9.48 35.04
N GLU A 147 22.64 10.55 35.59
CA GLU A 147 23.35 11.80 35.87
C GLU A 147 24.27 11.68 37.10
N GLY A 148 23.92 10.83 38.06
CA GLY A 148 24.65 10.59 39.31
C GLY A 148 24.36 11.63 40.40
N ASP A 149 24.36 11.15 41.64
CA ASP A 149 24.41 11.93 42.88
C ASP A 149 25.31 11.22 43.91
N GLU A 150 25.39 11.71 45.15
CA GLU A 150 26.21 11.08 46.20
C GLU A 150 25.80 9.63 46.54
N ALA A 151 24.53 9.26 46.33
CA ALA A 151 23.98 7.94 46.66
C ALA A 151 24.05 6.94 45.48
N THR A 152 24.20 7.42 44.25
CA THR A 152 24.16 6.65 43.01
C THR A 152 25.48 6.67 42.25
N ASP A 153 26.59 7.05 42.90
CA ASP A 153 27.94 6.95 42.34
C ASP A 153 28.54 5.55 42.58
N PRO A 154 29.07 4.86 41.54
CA PRO A 154 29.15 5.30 40.15
C PRO A 154 27.80 5.23 39.43
N SER A 155 27.44 6.31 38.72
CA SER A 155 26.28 6.32 37.83
C SER A 155 26.44 5.31 36.69
N ILE A 156 25.36 4.92 36.02
CA ILE A 156 25.37 3.90 34.96
C ILE A 156 26.45 4.21 33.88
N PRO A 157 26.55 5.44 33.32
CA PRO A 157 27.60 5.77 32.36
C PRO A 157 29.01 5.62 32.94
N LYS A 158 29.26 6.07 34.18
CA LYS A 158 30.57 5.96 34.83
C LYS A 158 30.97 4.50 35.06
N ALA A 159 30.05 3.69 35.59
CA ALA A 159 30.27 2.26 35.81
C ALA A 159 30.49 1.50 34.49
N ALA A 160 29.83 1.92 33.41
CA ALA A 160 30.01 1.39 32.08
C ALA A 160 31.25 1.93 31.35
N ARG A 161 31.98 2.90 31.93
CA ARG A 161 33.12 3.61 31.31
C ARG A 161 32.73 4.31 30.00
N LEU A 162 31.52 4.86 29.95
CA LEU A 162 31.00 5.58 28.80
C LEU A 162 31.32 7.07 28.91
N GLU A 163 31.95 7.63 27.87
CA GLU A 163 32.29 9.06 27.80
C GLU A 163 31.02 9.91 27.68
N SER A 164 31.04 11.12 28.26
CA SER A 164 29.91 12.06 28.20
C SER A 164 29.53 12.51 26.79
N SER A 165 30.45 12.42 25.83
CA SER A 165 30.20 12.67 24.39
C SER A 165 29.44 11.54 23.69
N ARG A 166 29.30 10.38 24.32
CA ARG A 166 28.77 9.13 23.74
C ARG A 166 27.38 8.77 24.26
N TYR A 167 26.76 9.63 25.07
CA TYR A 167 25.38 9.43 25.48
C TYR A 167 24.58 10.71 25.61
N GLU A 168 23.27 10.55 25.63
CA GLU A 168 22.33 11.59 26.02
C GLU A 168 21.24 11.00 26.91
N VAL A 169 20.51 11.88 27.60
CA VAL A 169 19.38 11.51 28.46
C VAL A 169 18.11 12.14 27.91
N THR A 170 17.10 11.33 27.65
CA THR A 170 15.73 11.75 27.35
C THR A 170 14.84 11.41 28.54
N ILE A 171 14.04 12.39 28.99
CA ILE A 171 13.13 12.21 30.13
C ILE A 171 11.70 12.07 29.61
N TRP A 172 11.03 10.97 29.94
CA TRP A 172 9.59 10.82 29.77
C TRP A 172 8.90 11.31 31.03
N LYS A 173 8.25 12.48 30.93
CA LYS A 173 7.66 13.20 32.07
C LYS A 173 6.59 12.36 32.78
N ASP A 174 5.76 11.66 32.03
CA ASP A 174 4.79 10.70 32.54
C ASP A 174 5.14 9.29 32.01
N PRO A 175 5.88 8.47 32.78
CA PRO A 175 6.28 7.13 32.35
C PRO A 175 5.12 6.12 32.34
N ASP A 176 3.93 6.48 32.85
CA ASP A 176 2.74 5.64 32.88
C ASP A 176 1.75 5.96 31.73
N ASP A 177 1.96 7.06 31.00
CA ASP A 177 1.24 7.34 29.74
C ASP A 177 1.92 6.64 28.55
N LEU A 178 1.38 5.46 28.19
CA LEU A 178 1.83 4.68 27.04
C LEU A 178 1.80 5.48 25.73
N THR A 179 0.78 6.31 25.51
CA THR A 179 0.58 7.04 24.26
C THR A 179 1.65 8.10 24.09
N GLN A 180 1.92 8.87 25.15
CA GLN A 180 2.97 9.88 25.16
C GLN A 180 4.36 9.26 25.00
N CYS A 181 4.62 8.13 25.68
CA CYS A 181 5.87 7.40 25.55
C CYS A 181 6.12 6.97 24.10
N VAL A 182 5.12 6.37 23.44
CA VAL A 182 5.21 5.96 22.03
C VAL A 182 5.37 7.17 21.10
N ALA A 183 4.63 8.26 21.32
CA ALA A 183 4.76 9.49 20.53
C ALA A 183 6.19 10.07 20.61
N SER A 184 6.81 10.02 21.79
CA SER A 184 8.17 10.49 22.03
C SER A 184 9.21 9.70 21.23
N LEU A 185 8.96 8.41 20.94
CA LEU A 185 9.85 7.58 20.13
C LEU A 185 9.86 8.01 18.65
N PHE A 186 8.74 8.48 18.11
CA PHE A 186 8.70 9.03 16.75
C PHE A 186 9.52 10.31 16.61
N ALA A 187 9.46 11.19 17.61
CA ALA A 187 10.30 12.39 17.65
C ALA A 187 11.79 12.01 17.78
N LEU A 188 12.10 11.06 18.67
CA LEU A 188 13.45 10.54 18.85
C LEU A 188 14.02 9.92 17.57
N GLN A 189 13.22 9.15 16.82
CA GLN A 189 13.65 8.57 15.53
C GLN A 189 14.08 9.64 14.52
N ARG A 190 13.36 10.77 14.45
CA ARG A 190 13.72 11.88 13.55
C ARG A 190 15.07 12.48 13.93
N ARG A 191 15.29 12.71 15.24
CA ARG A 191 16.58 13.20 15.74
C ARG A 191 17.72 12.23 15.43
N ILE A 192 17.51 10.94 15.69
CA ILE A 192 18.50 9.89 15.40
C ILE A 192 18.85 9.85 13.91
N ARG A 193 17.86 9.86 13.02
CA ARG A 193 18.11 9.85 11.57
C ARG A 193 18.88 11.07 11.09
N LYS A 194 18.66 12.24 11.71
CA LYS A 194 19.36 13.48 11.38
C LYS A 194 20.81 13.47 11.90
N ARG A 195 21.01 13.06 13.16
CA ARG A 195 22.31 13.12 13.85
C ARG A 195 23.23 11.94 13.52
N PHE A 196 22.65 10.77 13.26
CA PHE A 196 23.34 9.49 13.02
C PHE A 196 22.82 8.83 11.73
N PRO A 197 23.03 9.44 10.55
CA PRO A 197 22.50 8.92 9.29
C PRO A 197 23.07 7.52 8.98
N GLY A 198 22.18 6.56 8.73
CA GLY A 198 22.56 5.17 8.42
C GLY A 198 22.94 4.30 9.62
N ALA A 199 22.91 4.83 10.85
CA ALA A 199 23.13 4.05 12.05
C ALA A 199 21.98 3.05 12.29
N ARG A 200 22.33 1.84 12.72
CA ARG A 200 21.38 0.85 13.20
C ARG A 200 20.87 1.26 14.58
N VAL A 201 19.57 1.11 14.83
CA VAL A 201 18.98 1.43 16.14
C VAL A 201 18.64 0.14 16.88
N VAL A 202 19.09 0.05 18.13
CA VAL A 202 18.86 -1.08 19.03
C VAL A 202 18.07 -0.60 20.24
N ALA A 203 16.88 -1.12 20.43
CA ALA A 203 15.98 -0.82 21.52
C ALA A 203 16.10 -1.91 22.61
N ASN A 204 16.79 -1.57 23.70
CA ASN A 204 16.94 -2.45 24.86
C ASN A 204 15.94 -2.06 25.94
N TYR A 205 14.97 -2.95 26.17
CA TYR A 205 13.84 -2.75 27.10
C TYR A 205 14.03 -3.50 28.43
N THR A 206 15.28 -3.74 28.84
CA THR A 206 15.60 -4.43 30.10
C THR A 206 15.17 -3.64 31.34
N GLY A 207 15.36 -2.32 31.31
CA GLY A 207 14.98 -1.42 32.39
C GLY A 207 13.73 -0.60 32.07
N GLY A 208 13.36 0.30 32.98
CA GLY A 208 12.16 1.12 32.89
C GLY A 208 10.96 0.52 33.62
N THR A 209 9.88 1.30 33.70
CA THR A 209 8.60 0.76 34.15
C THR A 209 8.06 -0.23 33.11
N LYS A 210 7.03 -1.00 33.49
CA LYS A 210 6.33 -1.91 32.55
C LYS A 210 5.81 -1.14 31.34
N THR A 211 5.25 0.05 31.57
CA THR A 211 4.73 0.92 30.52
C THR A 211 5.85 1.42 29.62
N MET A 212 6.97 1.87 30.18
CA MET A 212 8.12 2.32 29.38
C MET A 212 8.67 1.21 28.47
N SER A 213 8.82 0.02 29.04
CA SER A 213 9.30 -1.17 28.32
C SER A 213 8.33 -1.54 27.19
N ALA A 214 7.03 -1.53 27.47
CA ALA A 214 6.00 -1.79 26.46
C ALA A 214 6.00 -0.73 25.34
N ALA A 215 6.13 0.56 25.68
CA ALA A 215 6.22 1.65 24.72
C ALA A 215 7.43 1.48 23.80
N LEU A 216 8.60 1.16 24.36
CA LEU A 216 9.82 0.94 23.60
C LEU A 216 9.69 -0.27 22.66
N VAL A 217 9.07 -1.36 23.12
CA VAL A 217 8.80 -2.54 22.28
C VAL A 217 7.88 -2.20 21.12
N ILE A 218 6.75 -1.53 21.39
CA ILE A 218 5.80 -1.10 20.35
C ILE A 218 6.48 -0.16 19.36
N GLY A 219 7.19 0.85 19.85
CA GLY A 219 7.91 1.81 19.01
C GLY A 219 8.97 1.14 18.15
N ALA A 220 9.77 0.23 18.70
CA ALA A 220 10.78 -0.50 17.95
C ALA A 220 10.18 -1.33 16.81
N VAL A 221 9.07 -2.03 17.06
CA VAL A 221 8.33 -2.79 16.03
C VAL A 221 7.83 -1.84 14.94
N LEU A 222 7.19 -0.72 15.29
CA LEU A 222 6.65 0.24 14.32
C LEU A 222 7.73 0.97 13.52
N LEU A 223 8.91 1.19 14.11
CA LEU A 223 10.00 1.98 13.53
C LEU A 223 11.09 1.13 12.87
N GLY A 224 10.98 -0.21 12.95
CA GLY A 224 11.94 -1.15 12.39
C GLY A 224 13.28 -1.18 13.13
N TRP A 225 13.26 -0.97 14.46
CA TRP A 225 14.44 -1.07 15.31
C TRP A 225 14.65 -2.50 15.80
N GLU A 226 15.89 -2.85 16.10
CA GLU A 226 16.19 -4.15 16.69
C GLU A 226 15.83 -4.20 18.16
N LEU A 227 15.13 -5.25 18.60
CA LEU A 227 14.82 -5.46 20.00
C LEU A 227 15.93 -6.23 20.72
N GLN A 228 16.25 -5.80 21.92
CA GLN A 228 17.22 -6.45 22.81
C GLN A 228 16.69 -6.52 24.24
N LEU A 229 17.00 -7.60 24.94
CA LEU A 229 16.70 -7.80 26.36
C LEU A 229 17.90 -8.50 27.01
N ASN A 230 18.32 -8.08 28.20
CA ASN A 230 19.33 -8.80 28.95
C ASN A 230 18.69 -10.00 29.65
N VAL A 231 19.24 -11.19 29.38
CA VAL A 231 18.77 -12.46 29.92
C VAL A 231 19.89 -13.04 30.76
N GLY A 232 19.59 -13.44 32.00
CA GLY A 232 20.54 -14.10 32.89
C GLY A 232 19.85 -15.03 33.88
N VAL A 233 20.64 -15.66 34.75
CA VAL A 233 20.15 -16.63 35.73
C VAL A 233 19.32 -15.91 36.79
N ARG A 234 18.10 -16.37 37.02
CA ARG A 234 17.24 -15.85 38.08
C ARG A 234 17.27 -16.77 39.29
N GLN A 235 17.58 -16.23 40.46
CA GLN A 235 17.39 -16.95 41.73
C GLN A 235 15.97 -16.74 42.28
N ASP A 236 15.30 -15.65 41.91
CA ASP A 236 13.92 -15.34 42.27
C ASP A 236 13.15 -14.63 41.13
N LEU A 237 11.87 -14.29 41.36
CA LEU A 237 11.04 -13.55 40.40
C LEU A 237 11.37 -12.05 40.32
N ARG A 238 12.24 -11.53 41.19
CA ARG A 238 12.47 -10.09 41.34
C ARG A 238 13.61 -9.62 40.46
N GLN A 239 14.75 -10.31 40.47
CA GLN A 239 15.95 -9.83 39.78
C GLN A 239 16.81 -10.95 39.19
N VAL A 240 17.56 -10.60 38.15
CA VAL A 240 18.59 -11.47 37.57
C VAL A 240 19.83 -11.42 38.46
N LEU A 241 20.52 -12.55 38.61
CA LEU A 241 21.76 -12.63 39.37
C LEU A 241 22.82 -11.74 38.70
N ALA A 242 23.31 -10.75 39.45
CA ALA A 242 24.32 -9.81 38.97
C ALA A 242 25.55 -10.55 38.40
N GLY A 243 26.04 -10.11 37.24
CA GLY A 243 27.19 -10.74 36.57
C GLY A 243 26.83 -11.89 35.63
N THR A 244 25.57 -12.32 35.57
CA THR A 244 25.16 -13.46 34.72
C THR A 244 24.29 -13.09 33.53
N ASP A 245 23.90 -11.83 33.41
CA ASP A 245 23.05 -11.36 32.32
C ASP A 245 23.85 -11.07 31.04
N VAL A 246 23.24 -11.42 29.90
CA VAL A 246 23.81 -11.19 28.58
C VAL A 246 22.77 -10.48 27.71
N PRO A 247 23.14 -9.39 27.03
CA PRO A 247 22.28 -8.73 26.06
C PRO A 247 21.92 -9.69 24.92
N THR A 248 20.63 -9.99 24.78
CA THR A 248 20.12 -10.98 23.82
C THR A 248 19.15 -10.31 22.86
N ARG A 249 19.34 -10.53 21.56
CA ARG A 249 18.40 -10.06 20.53
C ARG A 249 17.07 -10.79 20.66
N VAL A 250 15.98 -10.05 20.56
CA VAL A 250 14.63 -10.59 20.59
C VAL A 250 14.11 -10.68 19.16
N ALA A 251 13.64 -11.87 18.77
CA ALA A 251 13.12 -12.12 17.43
C ALA A 251 11.74 -11.47 17.25
N ALA A 252 11.73 -10.16 17.01
CA ALA A 252 10.51 -9.41 16.66
C ALA A 252 10.02 -9.72 15.25
N ASP A 253 10.91 -10.26 14.40
CA ASP A 253 10.70 -10.44 12.97
C ASP A 253 9.54 -11.39 12.66
N ASP A 254 9.30 -12.41 13.50
CA ASP A 254 8.16 -13.31 13.35
C ASP A 254 6.82 -12.61 13.70
N VAL A 255 6.83 -11.72 14.70
CA VAL A 255 5.65 -10.90 15.06
C VAL A 255 5.35 -9.89 13.96
N LEU A 256 6.40 -9.23 13.46
CA LEU A 256 6.31 -8.32 12.32
C LEU A 256 5.79 -9.03 11.07
N LEU A 257 6.29 -10.23 10.78
CA LEU A 257 5.80 -11.05 9.67
C LEU A 257 4.28 -11.26 9.80
N HIS A 258 3.79 -11.67 10.97
CA HIS A 258 2.37 -11.92 11.17
C HIS A 258 1.50 -10.65 10.94
N LEU A 259 1.94 -9.49 11.42
CA LEU A 259 1.25 -8.21 11.18
C LEU A 259 1.24 -7.84 9.69
N GLN A 260 2.37 -8.03 9.01
CA GLN A 260 2.50 -7.70 7.59
C GLN A 260 1.72 -8.66 6.68
N LEU A 261 1.55 -9.92 7.10
CA LEU A 261 0.72 -10.89 6.38
C LEU A 261 -0.76 -10.50 6.37
N GLN A 262 -1.25 -9.72 7.33
CA GLN A 262 -2.61 -9.15 7.29
C GLN A 262 -2.75 -8.16 6.12
N LEU A 263 -1.76 -7.29 5.92
CA LEU A 263 -1.74 -6.39 4.76
C LEU A 263 -1.65 -7.16 3.45
N VAL A 264 -0.83 -8.22 3.39
CA VAL A 264 -0.74 -9.12 2.22
C VAL A 264 -2.09 -9.78 1.93
N ARG A 265 -2.81 -10.25 2.96
CA ARG A 265 -4.17 -10.80 2.83
C ARG A 265 -5.12 -9.78 2.21
N GLU A 266 -5.17 -8.55 2.75
CA GLU A 266 -6.05 -7.50 2.25
C GLU A 266 -5.83 -7.18 0.76
N VAL A 267 -4.57 -7.09 0.32
CA VAL A 267 -4.28 -6.81 -1.10
C VAL A 267 -4.55 -8.03 -2.00
N LEU A 268 -4.36 -9.25 -1.50
CA LEU A 268 -4.70 -10.48 -2.23
C LEU A 268 -6.20 -10.66 -2.42
N ASP A 269 -7.00 -10.39 -1.38
CA ASP A 269 -8.47 -10.44 -1.46
C ASP A 269 -9.02 -9.41 -2.45
N ARG A 270 -8.32 -8.29 -2.64
CA ARG A 270 -8.61 -7.30 -3.68
C ARG A 270 -8.01 -7.64 -5.05
N PHE A 271 -7.37 -8.79 -5.21
CA PHE A 271 -6.67 -9.21 -6.43
C PHE A 271 -5.54 -8.28 -6.88
N ASP A 272 -4.94 -7.49 -5.98
CA ASP A 272 -3.75 -6.69 -6.27
C ASP A 272 -2.47 -7.50 -6.04
N TYR A 273 -2.28 -8.49 -6.92
CA TYR A 273 -1.10 -9.36 -6.89
C TYR A 273 0.21 -8.59 -7.09
N GLY A 274 0.16 -7.43 -7.75
CA GLY A 274 1.32 -6.56 -7.91
C GLY A 274 1.80 -5.98 -6.59
N ALA A 275 0.87 -5.40 -5.82
CA ALA A 275 1.15 -4.89 -4.47
C ALA A 275 1.58 -6.02 -3.53
N ALA A 276 0.88 -7.15 -3.57
CA ALA A 276 1.22 -8.32 -2.76
C ALA A 276 2.66 -8.81 -3.02
N ALA A 277 3.07 -8.94 -4.29
CA ALA A 277 4.43 -9.34 -4.64
C ALA A 277 5.49 -8.33 -4.17
N ALA A 278 5.17 -7.03 -4.20
CA ALA A 278 6.07 -5.98 -3.74
C ALA A 278 6.27 -6.03 -2.22
N ILE A 279 5.18 -6.18 -1.45
CA ILE A 279 5.22 -6.30 0.02
C ILE A 279 6.03 -7.54 0.40
N VAL A 280 5.70 -8.72 -0.14
CA VAL A 280 6.39 -9.98 0.21
C VAL A 280 7.88 -9.93 -0.12
N ARG A 281 8.26 -9.28 -1.23
CA ARG A 281 9.68 -9.09 -1.58
C ARG A 281 10.39 -8.21 -0.55
N GLU A 282 9.75 -7.15 -0.09
CA GLU A 282 10.33 -6.27 0.92
C GLU A 282 10.53 -7.01 2.26
N LEU A 283 9.57 -7.83 2.66
CA LEU A 283 9.69 -8.67 3.86
C LEU A 283 10.88 -9.64 3.78
N LEU A 284 11.15 -10.22 2.60
CA LEU A 284 12.30 -11.10 2.38
C LEU A 284 13.67 -10.40 2.51
N HIS A 285 13.70 -9.09 2.25
CA HIS A 285 14.89 -8.25 2.36
C HIS A 285 15.10 -7.69 3.76
N THR A 286 14.01 -7.38 4.48
CA THR A 286 14.06 -6.65 5.74
C THR A 286 14.04 -7.56 6.97
N LEU A 287 13.34 -8.69 6.91
CA LEU A 287 13.18 -9.58 8.06
C LEU A 287 14.26 -10.67 8.11
N SER A 288 14.86 -10.85 9.28
CA SER A 288 15.81 -11.94 9.58
C SER A 288 15.05 -13.19 10.05
N LEU A 289 14.30 -13.80 9.15
CA LEU A 289 13.46 -14.96 9.44
C LEU A 289 14.25 -16.28 9.57
N GLY A 290 13.78 -17.17 10.44
CA GLY A 290 14.26 -18.54 10.55
C GLY A 290 14.04 -19.35 9.26
N GLY A 291 14.72 -20.51 9.14
CA GLY A 291 14.75 -21.32 7.91
C GLY A 291 13.37 -21.70 7.36
N THR A 292 12.43 -22.08 8.24
CA THR A 292 11.06 -22.46 7.86
C THR A 292 10.27 -21.27 7.32
N HIS A 293 10.11 -20.19 8.11
CA HIS A 293 9.37 -19.00 7.69
C HIS A 293 9.98 -18.35 6.44
N ARG A 294 11.32 -18.31 6.32
CA ARG A 294 11.99 -17.81 5.13
C ARG A 294 11.66 -18.63 3.89
N ALA A 295 11.63 -19.96 3.99
CA ALA A 295 11.28 -20.84 2.88
C ALA A 295 9.79 -20.70 2.47
N GLN A 296 8.89 -20.59 3.44
CA GLN A 296 7.47 -20.34 3.20
C GLN A 296 7.24 -18.99 2.52
N LEU A 297 7.91 -17.92 2.98
CA LEU A 297 7.81 -16.59 2.41
C LEU A 297 8.41 -16.50 1.00
N LEU A 298 9.53 -17.21 0.74
CA LEU A 298 10.08 -17.35 -0.61
C LEU A 298 9.10 -18.04 -1.56
N ARG A 299 8.43 -19.10 -1.08
CA ARG A 299 7.40 -19.80 -1.87
C ARG A 299 6.22 -18.88 -2.14
N LEU A 300 5.73 -18.16 -1.13
CA LEU A 300 4.67 -17.15 -1.28
C LEU A 300 5.02 -16.13 -2.35
N TYR A 301 6.24 -15.59 -2.30
CA TYR A 301 6.71 -14.62 -3.29
C TYR A 301 6.62 -15.16 -4.72
N GLN A 302 7.05 -16.40 -4.96
CA GLN A 302 6.99 -17.00 -6.30
C GLN A 302 5.54 -17.18 -6.78
N ILE A 303 4.65 -17.62 -5.89
CA ILE A 303 3.23 -17.82 -6.24
C ILE A 303 2.56 -16.49 -6.56
N VAL A 304 2.70 -15.50 -5.68
CA VAL A 304 2.09 -14.17 -5.85
C VAL A 304 2.67 -13.44 -7.07
N LYS A 305 3.98 -13.56 -7.31
CA LYS A 305 4.60 -13.07 -8.55
C LYS A 305 3.98 -13.75 -9.78
N GLY A 306 3.76 -15.07 -9.73
CA GLY A 306 3.10 -15.81 -10.81
C GLY A 306 1.67 -15.33 -11.08
N LEU A 307 0.90 -15.06 -10.02
CA LEU A 307 -0.43 -14.46 -10.13
C LEU A 307 -0.37 -13.06 -10.75
N ALA A 308 0.60 -12.25 -10.34
CA ALA A 308 0.85 -10.92 -10.86
C ALA A 308 1.25 -10.92 -12.35
N ASP A 309 2.01 -11.93 -12.78
CA ASP A 309 2.37 -12.14 -14.18
C ASP A 309 1.15 -12.61 -14.99
N TRP A 310 0.34 -13.55 -14.48
CA TRP A 310 -0.90 -13.98 -15.14
C TRP A 310 -1.84 -12.79 -15.33
N ASP A 311 -2.07 -12.00 -14.29
CA ASP A 311 -3.00 -10.88 -14.31
C ASP A 311 -2.62 -9.77 -15.32
N ARG A 312 -1.35 -9.77 -15.77
CA ARG A 312 -0.79 -8.91 -16.82
C ARG A 312 -0.66 -9.61 -18.18
N CYS A 313 -1.34 -10.74 -18.36
CA CYS A 313 -1.29 -11.61 -19.55
C CYS A 313 0.11 -12.17 -19.87
N ARG A 314 1.02 -12.21 -18.88
CA ARG A 314 2.37 -12.79 -19.01
C ARG A 314 2.35 -14.28 -18.65
N TYR A 315 1.56 -15.04 -19.40
CA TYR A 315 1.20 -16.43 -19.07
C TYR A 315 2.41 -17.36 -18.95
N ARG A 316 3.41 -17.19 -19.82
CA ARG A 316 4.65 -17.99 -19.76
C ARG A 316 5.44 -17.75 -18.47
N GLN A 317 5.51 -16.50 -18.02
CA GLN A 317 6.18 -16.12 -16.78
C GLN A 317 5.41 -16.62 -15.54
N ALA A 318 4.08 -16.66 -15.62
CA ALA A 318 3.22 -17.12 -14.54
C ALA A 318 3.38 -18.61 -14.20
N LEU A 319 3.79 -19.45 -15.18
CA LEU A 319 3.93 -20.91 -15.00
C LEU A 319 4.82 -21.29 -13.80
N THR A 320 5.90 -20.54 -13.57
CA THR A 320 6.81 -20.81 -12.46
C THR A 320 6.08 -20.71 -11.12
N GLY A 321 5.30 -19.65 -10.90
CA GLY A 321 4.58 -19.45 -9.64
C GLY A 321 3.54 -20.54 -9.37
N PHE A 322 2.80 -20.95 -10.39
CA PHE A 322 1.80 -22.01 -10.25
C PHE A 322 2.40 -23.40 -10.04
N ARG A 323 3.59 -23.67 -10.59
CA ARG A 323 4.34 -24.90 -10.28
C ARG A 323 4.83 -24.91 -8.82
N MET A 324 5.24 -23.76 -8.29
CA MET A 324 5.65 -23.63 -6.88
C MET A 324 4.48 -23.81 -5.89
N ALA A 325 3.23 -23.55 -6.33
CA ALA A 325 2.02 -23.81 -5.54
C ALA A 325 1.65 -25.29 -5.41
N GLY A 326 2.37 -26.22 -6.08
CA GLY A 326 2.16 -27.66 -5.94
C GLY A 326 0.74 -28.11 -6.29
N GLU A 327 0.17 -28.98 -5.45
CA GLU A 327 -1.19 -29.51 -5.64
C GLU A 327 -2.25 -28.40 -5.70
N GLN A 328 -2.09 -27.35 -4.89
CA GLN A 328 -3.03 -26.23 -4.87
C GLN A 328 -3.04 -25.50 -6.21
N GLY A 329 -1.88 -25.25 -6.81
CA GLY A 329 -1.75 -24.61 -8.13
C GLY A 329 -2.19 -25.48 -9.31
N SER A 330 -2.27 -26.80 -9.12
CA SER A 330 -2.46 -27.77 -10.20
C SER A 330 -3.75 -27.55 -10.99
N ALA A 331 -4.81 -27.06 -10.35
CA ALA A 331 -6.09 -26.85 -10.99
C ALA A 331 -6.08 -25.73 -12.05
N TRP A 332 -5.12 -24.82 -12.00
CA TRP A 332 -4.97 -23.73 -12.96
C TRP A 332 -3.95 -24.03 -14.06
N LEU A 333 -3.05 -25.00 -13.86
CA LEU A 333 -1.99 -25.34 -14.82
C LEU A 333 -2.52 -25.72 -16.21
N PRO A 334 -3.60 -26.52 -16.39
CA PRO A 334 -4.12 -26.84 -17.72
C PRO A 334 -4.59 -25.61 -18.50
N LEU A 335 -5.24 -24.66 -17.82
CA LEU A 335 -5.66 -23.39 -18.42
C LEU A 335 -4.43 -22.52 -18.77
N LEU A 336 -3.50 -22.40 -17.83
CA LEU A 336 -2.32 -21.56 -17.99
C LEU A 336 -1.41 -22.07 -19.13
N ASN A 337 -1.23 -23.38 -19.26
CA ASN A 337 -0.46 -23.97 -20.36
C ASN A 337 -1.08 -23.62 -21.71
N ARG A 338 -2.41 -23.77 -21.87
CA ARG A 338 -3.11 -23.38 -23.10
C ARG A 338 -2.93 -21.89 -23.43
N LEU A 339 -3.08 -21.02 -22.44
CA LEU A 339 -2.84 -19.57 -22.60
C LEU A 339 -1.37 -19.25 -22.96
N ALA A 340 -0.42 -19.99 -22.42
CA ALA A 340 1.01 -19.81 -22.69
C ALA A 340 1.43 -20.31 -24.09
N GLU A 341 0.75 -21.34 -24.61
CA GLU A 341 0.96 -21.93 -25.93
C GLU A 341 0.26 -21.14 -27.04
N GLN A 342 -1.06 -20.95 -26.92
CA GLN A 342 -1.89 -20.35 -27.95
C GLN A 342 -1.92 -18.81 -27.89
N GLN A 343 -1.22 -18.22 -26.91
CA GLN A 343 -1.33 -16.80 -26.57
C GLN A 343 -2.77 -16.40 -26.24
N MET A 344 -3.07 -15.09 -26.24
CA MET A 344 -4.37 -14.57 -25.83
C MET A 344 -5.49 -14.82 -26.87
N MET A 345 -5.18 -15.21 -28.11
CA MET A 345 -6.16 -15.41 -29.18
C MET A 345 -6.82 -16.80 -29.13
N SER A 346 -7.55 -17.09 -28.05
CA SER A 346 -8.20 -18.38 -27.81
C SER A 346 -9.47 -18.21 -26.97
N TRP A 347 -10.30 -19.27 -26.88
CA TRP A 347 -11.48 -19.29 -26.00
C TRP A 347 -11.10 -19.15 -24.53
N GLU A 348 -9.96 -19.70 -24.14
CA GLU A 348 -9.36 -19.52 -22.83
C GLU A 348 -9.07 -18.04 -22.56
N GLY A 349 -8.53 -17.33 -23.56
CA GLY A 349 -8.27 -15.89 -23.47
C GLY A 349 -9.55 -15.07 -23.31
N VAL A 350 -10.64 -15.46 -23.96
CA VAL A 350 -11.96 -14.81 -23.78
C VAL A 350 -12.41 -14.93 -22.32
N GLY A 351 -12.38 -16.15 -21.76
CA GLY A 351 -12.78 -16.36 -20.37
C GLY A 351 -11.85 -15.66 -19.37
N ASP A 352 -10.54 -15.68 -19.61
CA ASP A 352 -9.57 -15.00 -18.74
C ASP A 352 -9.80 -13.49 -18.70
N LEU A 353 -10.06 -12.84 -19.85
CA LEU A 353 -10.36 -11.41 -19.90
C LEU A 353 -11.65 -11.06 -19.17
N LEU A 354 -12.68 -11.90 -19.21
CA LEU A 354 -13.90 -11.69 -18.42
C LEU A 354 -13.60 -11.77 -16.91
N LEU A 355 -12.83 -12.78 -16.49
CA LEU A 355 -12.44 -12.92 -15.08
C LEU A 355 -11.54 -11.77 -14.63
N ASN A 356 -10.65 -11.29 -15.50
CA ASN A 356 -9.77 -10.16 -15.26
C ASN A 356 -10.54 -8.83 -15.19
N ALA A 357 -11.57 -8.64 -16.03
CA ALA A 357 -12.49 -7.52 -15.93
C ALA A 357 -13.18 -7.47 -14.55
N ARG A 358 -13.65 -8.63 -14.05
CA ARG A 358 -14.25 -8.72 -12.71
C ARG A 358 -13.25 -8.37 -11.60
N ARG A 359 -11.98 -8.77 -11.71
CA ARG A 359 -10.93 -8.38 -10.75
C ARG A 359 -10.73 -6.87 -10.72
N ARG A 360 -10.68 -6.20 -11.88
CA ARG A 360 -10.58 -4.73 -11.95
C ARG A 360 -11.81 -4.03 -11.39
N ALA A 361 -13.01 -4.54 -11.69
CA ALA A 361 -14.25 -3.99 -11.14
C ALA A 361 -14.32 -4.13 -9.61
N HIS A 362 -13.85 -5.26 -9.07
CA HIS A 362 -13.73 -5.47 -7.62
C HIS A 362 -12.81 -4.45 -6.95
N GLN A 363 -11.83 -3.90 -7.68
CA GLN A 363 -10.94 -2.83 -7.23
C GLN A 363 -11.52 -1.41 -7.43
N GLY A 364 -12.76 -1.28 -7.90
CA GLY A 364 -13.37 0.01 -8.26
C GLY A 364 -12.82 0.62 -9.55
N ARG A 365 -12.04 -0.14 -10.34
CA ARG A 365 -11.41 0.33 -11.58
C ARG A 365 -12.29 0.00 -12.79
N TYR A 366 -13.42 0.69 -12.88
CA TYR A 366 -14.48 0.37 -13.85
C TYR A 366 -14.08 0.61 -15.30
N GLU A 367 -13.30 1.65 -15.59
CA GLU A 367 -12.77 1.89 -16.95
C GLU A 367 -11.89 0.74 -17.43
N GLU A 368 -10.92 0.37 -16.60
CA GLU A 368 -10.02 -0.76 -16.84
C GLU A 368 -10.80 -2.06 -17.04
N ALA A 369 -11.90 -2.26 -16.30
CA ALA A 369 -12.77 -3.41 -16.44
C ALA A 369 -13.55 -3.38 -17.77
N ALA A 370 -14.06 -2.22 -18.19
CA ALA A 370 -14.78 -2.04 -19.45
C ALA A 370 -13.88 -2.30 -20.67
N VAL A 371 -12.63 -1.83 -20.64
CA VAL A 371 -11.61 -2.13 -21.67
C VAL A 371 -11.43 -3.64 -21.84
N ARG A 372 -11.37 -4.39 -20.74
CA ARG A 372 -11.21 -5.85 -20.76
C ARG A 372 -12.46 -6.56 -21.29
N LEU A 373 -13.67 -6.08 -20.96
CA LEU A 373 -14.91 -6.57 -21.55
C LEU A 373 -14.96 -6.32 -23.06
N TYR A 374 -14.59 -5.11 -23.51
CA TYR A 374 -14.50 -4.79 -24.93
C TYR A 374 -13.50 -5.70 -25.65
N ARG A 375 -12.32 -5.92 -25.04
CA ARG A 375 -11.31 -6.84 -25.59
C ARG A 375 -11.81 -8.28 -25.64
N ALA A 376 -12.52 -8.76 -24.62
CA ALA A 376 -13.11 -10.09 -24.61
C ALA A 376 -14.14 -10.27 -25.74
N MET A 377 -14.98 -9.26 -25.99
CA MET A 377 -15.96 -9.25 -27.09
C MET A 377 -15.28 -9.26 -28.46
N THR A 378 -14.17 -8.53 -28.61
CA THR A 378 -13.35 -8.51 -29.82
C THR A 378 -12.69 -9.86 -30.07
N LEU A 379 -12.16 -10.45 -29.00
CA LEU A 379 -11.49 -11.75 -29.06
C LEU A 379 -12.46 -12.88 -29.40
N LEU A 380 -13.67 -12.87 -28.83
CA LEU A 380 -14.72 -13.84 -29.13
C LEU A 380 -15.03 -13.88 -30.63
N ALA A 381 -15.30 -12.71 -31.23
CA ALA A 381 -15.61 -12.62 -32.65
C ALA A 381 -14.44 -13.11 -33.52
N ALA A 382 -13.22 -12.71 -33.17
CA ALA A 382 -12.02 -13.08 -33.92
C ALA A 382 -11.71 -14.58 -33.83
N VAL A 383 -11.83 -15.18 -32.65
CA VAL A 383 -11.63 -16.63 -32.46
C VAL A 383 -12.69 -17.42 -33.21
N GLN A 384 -13.97 -17.02 -33.12
CA GLN A 384 -15.04 -17.67 -33.87
C GLN A 384 -14.80 -17.58 -35.39
N LEU A 385 -14.42 -16.41 -35.90
CA LEU A 385 -14.15 -16.22 -37.32
C LEU A 385 -13.01 -17.11 -37.81
N ARG A 386 -11.93 -17.21 -37.02
CA ARG A 386 -10.79 -18.06 -37.35
C ARG A 386 -11.12 -19.54 -37.28
N GLU A 387 -11.81 -19.99 -36.23
CA GLU A 387 -12.06 -21.42 -36.03
C GLU A 387 -13.18 -21.98 -36.90
N ALA A 388 -14.29 -21.24 -37.07
CA ALA A 388 -15.42 -21.71 -37.86
C ALA A 388 -15.27 -21.42 -39.36
N HIS A 389 -14.56 -20.34 -39.73
CA HIS A 389 -14.46 -19.89 -41.12
C HIS A 389 -13.03 -19.85 -41.64
N GLY A 390 -12.00 -20.08 -40.83
CA GLY A 390 -10.60 -20.03 -41.28
C GLY A 390 -10.19 -18.64 -41.80
N LEU A 391 -10.78 -17.57 -41.26
CA LEU A 391 -10.51 -16.18 -41.65
C LEU A 391 -9.90 -15.40 -40.48
N GLU A 392 -8.91 -14.57 -40.77
CA GLU A 392 -8.27 -13.70 -39.78
C GLU A 392 -8.99 -12.34 -39.72
N ALA A 393 -9.47 -11.94 -38.54
CA ALA A 393 -10.30 -10.74 -38.40
C ALA A 393 -9.57 -9.41 -38.73
N GLY A 394 -8.25 -9.36 -38.52
CA GLY A 394 -7.44 -8.16 -38.79
C GLY A 394 -6.88 -8.07 -40.22
N ASP A 395 -6.98 -9.15 -41.00
CA ASP A 395 -6.54 -9.19 -42.39
C ASP A 395 -7.23 -10.34 -43.15
N PRO A 396 -8.55 -10.28 -43.35
CA PRO A 396 -9.27 -11.37 -43.97
C PRO A 396 -8.95 -11.44 -45.47
N ASP A 397 -8.91 -12.67 -45.99
CA ASP A 397 -8.82 -12.91 -47.43
C ASP A 397 -10.07 -12.33 -48.14
N LEU A 398 -9.87 -11.25 -48.90
CA LEU A 398 -10.94 -10.48 -49.54
C LEU A 398 -11.77 -11.31 -50.53
N GLU A 399 -11.21 -12.37 -51.12
CA GLU A 399 -11.95 -13.24 -52.02
C GLU A 399 -13.02 -14.05 -51.27
N ARG A 400 -12.70 -14.42 -50.03
CA ARG A 400 -13.55 -15.19 -49.12
C ARG A 400 -14.51 -14.31 -48.30
N VAL A 401 -14.29 -12.99 -48.28
CA VAL A 401 -15.21 -12.02 -47.68
C VAL A 401 -16.47 -11.86 -48.56
N PRO A 402 -17.68 -11.85 -47.99
CA PRO A 402 -18.92 -11.59 -48.72
C PRO A 402 -18.89 -10.28 -49.50
N ALA A 403 -19.47 -10.28 -50.71
CA ALA A 403 -19.39 -9.15 -51.64
C ALA A 403 -19.91 -7.82 -51.03
N SER A 404 -20.88 -7.90 -50.13
CA SER A 404 -21.45 -6.76 -49.38
C SER A 404 -20.43 -6.02 -48.51
N LEU A 405 -19.37 -6.71 -48.05
CA LEU A 405 -18.36 -6.17 -47.14
C LEU A 405 -16.99 -5.95 -47.81
N ARG A 406 -16.74 -6.52 -49.01
CA ARG A 406 -15.43 -6.43 -49.69
C ARG A 406 -14.93 -4.99 -49.85
N SER A 407 -15.79 -4.07 -50.28
CA SER A 407 -15.41 -2.66 -50.47
C SER A 407 -14.99 -1.98 -49.16
N LEU A 408 -15.65 -2.34 -48.05
CA LEU A 408 -15.32 -1.80 -46.72
C LEU A 408 -13.95 -2.29 -46.25
N PHE A 409 -13.68 -3.59 -46.39
CA PHE A 409 -12.37 -4.16 -46.03
C PHE A 409 -11.25 -3.66 -46.96
N ALA A 410 -11.52 -3.54 -48.26
CA ALA A 410 -10.57 -2.98 -49.24
C ALA A 410 -10.20 -1.53 -48.92
N LEU A 411 -11.18 -0.69 -48.59
CA LEU A 411 -10.96 0.71 -48.22
C LEU A 411 -10.06 0.82 -46.98
N ARG A 412 -10.41 0.12 -45.89
CA ARG A 412 -9.61 0.20 -44.66
C ARG A 412 -8.18 -0.34 -44.82
N ARG A 413 -7.96 -1.32 -45.72
CA ARG A 413 -6.62 -1.84 -46.06
C ARG A 413 -5.77 -0.81 -46.81
N SER A 414 -6.40 0.09 -47.56
CA SER A 414 -5.69 1.18 -48.24
C SER A 414 -5.23 2.29 -47.30
N GLU A 415 -5.88 2.44 -46.14
CA GLU A 415 -5.54 3.43 -45.12
C GLU A 415 -4.45 2.94 -44.17
N THR A 416 -4.35 1.62 -43.96
CA THR A 416 -3.40 1.00 -43.02
C THR A 416 -3.01 -0.41 -43.47
N ASP A 417 -1.71 -0.76 -43.39
CA ASP A 417 -1.18 -2.10 -43.74
C ASP A 417 -1.80 -3.25 -42.91
N ARG A 418 -2.43 -2.94 -41.77
CA ARG A 418 -3.17 -3.89 -40.92
C ARG A 418 -4.44 -3.24 -40.39
N LEU A 419 -5.57 -3.94 -40.52
CA LEU A 419 -6.84 -3.46 -40.01
C LEU A 419 -6.87 -3.57 -38.48
N PRO A 420 -7.25 -2.50 -37.75
CA PRO A 420 -7.59 -2.62 -36.35
C PRO A 420 -8.71 -3.66 -36.18
N LEU A 421 -8.58 -4.53 -35.17
CA LEU A 421 -9.61 -5.50 -34.83
C LEU A 421 -10.86 -4.78 -34.30
N ASP A 422 -11.82 -4.54 -35.19
CA ASP A 422 -13.09 -3.92 -34.88
C ASP A 422 -14.15 -5.00 -34.62
N PRO A 423 -14.64 -5.14 -33.37
CA PRO A 423 -15.58 -6.19 -33.04
C PRO A 423 -16.92 -6.04 -33.78
N ILE A 424 -17.40 -4.82 -34.04
CA ILE A 424 -18.70 -4.59 -34.68
C ILE A 424 -18.66 -5.11 -36.11
N ILE A 425 -17.60 -4.81 -36.85
CA ILE A 425 -17.42 -5.30 -38.22
C ILE A 425 -17.14 -6.80 -38.25
N THR A 426 -16.39 -7.32 -37.27
CA THR A 426 -16.13 -8.76 -37.18
C THR A 426 -17.43 -9.55 -36.94
N TYR A 427 -18.33 -9.09 -36.06
CA TYR A 427 -19.64 -9.72 -35.88
C TYR A 427 -20.54 -9.59 -37.12
N ARG A 428 -20.48 -8.46 -37.85
CA ARG A 428 -21.21 -8.30 -39.11
C ARG A 428 -20.70 -9.26 -40.19
N LEU A 429 -19.39 -9.47 -40.25
CA LEU A 429 -18.80 -10.47 -41.15
C LEU A 429 -19.27 -11.88 -40.79
N LEU A 430 -19.28 -12.24 -39.51
CA LEU A 430 -19.84 -13.51 -39.04
C LEU A 430 -21.32 -13.67 -39.45
N GLU A 431 -22.13 -12.63 -39.32
CA GLU A 431 -23.54 -12.65 -39.73
C GLU A 431 -23.70 -12.92 -41.23
N GLU A 432 -22.97 -12.21 -42.08
CA GLU A 432 -23.02 -12.37 -43.55
C GLU A 432 -22.47 -13.73 -44.01
N LEU A 433 -21.61 -14.37 -43.20
CA LEU A 433 -21.15 -15.75 -43.40
C LEU A 433 -22.15 -16.81 -42.88
N GLY A 434 -23.30 -16.39 -42.35
CA GLY A 434 -24.32 -17.27 -41.81
C GLY A 434 -23.98 -17.87 -40.43
N ASP A 435 -23.03 -17.29 -39.71
CA ASP A 435 -22.56 -17.79 -38.42
C ASP A 435 -23.61 -17.54 -37.30
N PRO A 436 -23.87 -18.53 -36.42
CA PRO A 436 -24.85 -18.39 -35.35
C PRO A 436 -24.51 -17.29 -34.33
N VAL A 437 -23.23 -16.99 -34.10
CA VAL A 437 -22.80 -15.91 -33.19
C VAL A 437 -23.04 -14.54 -33.84
N GLY A 438 -22.74 -14.40 -35.13
CA GLY A 438 -23.03 -13.19 -35.89
C GLY A 438 -24.53 -12.88 -35.92
N ALA A 439 -25.35 -13.90 -36.24
CA ALA A 439 -26.81 -13.78 -36.22
C ALA A 439 -27.37 -13.44 -34.83
N LEU A 440 -26.77 -13.98 -33.76
CA LEU A 440 -27.13 -13.60 -32.40
C LEU A 440 -26.82 -12.12 -32.12
N PHE A 441 -25.63 -11.65 -32.49
CA PHE A 441 -25.22 -10.26 -32.25
C PHE A 441 -26.17 -9.28 -32.95
N ALA A 442 -26.53 -9.56 -34.21
CA ALA A 442 -27.48 -8.76 -34.98
C ALA A 442 -28.86 -8.66 -34.32
N ARG A 443 -29.34 -9.75 -33.71
CA ARG A 443 -30.62 -9.78 -32.98
C ARG A 443 -30.58 -9.10 -31.61
N ARG A 444 -29.41 -8.63 -31.15
CA ARG A 444 -29.21 -8.05 -29.81
C ARG A 444 -28.69 -6.61 -29.90
N PRO A 445 -29.52 -5.63 -30.33
CA PRO A 445 -29.09 -4.23 -30.47
C PRO A 445 -28.60 -3.62 -29.15
N ALA A 446 -29.10 -4.10 -27.99
CA ALA A 446 -28.63 -3.67 -26.68
C ALA A 446 -27.17 -4.07 -26.38
N VAL A 447 -26.70 -5.20 -26.92
CA VAL A 447 -25.30 -5.66 -26.80
C VAL A 447 -24.41 -4.78 -27.66
N ARG A 448 -24.81 -4.50 -28.90
CA ARG A 448 -24.11 -3.56 -29.77
C ARG A 448 -23.97 -2.18 -29.12
N LYS A 449 -25.05 -1.62 -28.57
CA LYS A 449 -25.01 -0.34 -27.84
C LYS A 449 -24.08 -0.38 -26.62
N ALA A 450 -24.03 -1.51 -25.90
CA ALA A 450 -23.12 -1.66 -24.77
C ALA A 450 -21.65 -1.72 -25.24
N LEU A 451 -21.38 -2.37 -26.36
CA LEU A 451 -20.05 -2.45 -26.95
C LEU A 451 -19.57 -1.07 -27.46
N GLU A 452 -20.44 -0.33 -28.15
CA GLU A 452 -20.19 1.06 -28.58
C GLU A 452 -19.95 1.97 -27.36
N ALA A 453 -20.72 1.79 -26.28
CA ALA A 453 -20.52 2.53 -25.04
C ALA A 453 -19.18 2.22 -24.36
N CYS A 454 -18.65 0.99 -24.49
CA CYS A 454 -17.29 0.69 -24.03
C CYS A 454 -16.26 1.39 -24.90
N GLN A 455 -16.42 1.40 -26.23
CA GLN A 455 -15.50 2.07 -27.16
C GLN A 455 -15.38 3.58 -26.88
N GLN A 456 -16.46 4.21 -26.43
CA GLN A 456 -16.51 5.61 -26.01
C GLN A 456 -15.89 5.89 -24.62
N SER A 457 -15.36 4.88 -23.93
CA SER A 457 -14.59 5.06 -22.69
C SER A 457 -13.40 5.97 -22.90
N CYS A 458 -13.05 6.74 -21.87
CA CYS A 458 -11.85 7.57 -21.84
C CYS A 458 -10.52 6.80 -21.97
N LEU A 459 -10.51 5.48 -21.78
CA LEU A 459 -9.34 4.62 -21.99
C LEU A 459 -9.29 3.98 -23.39
N LEU A 460 -10.28 4.22 -24.25
CA LEU A 460 -10.33 3.76 -25.63
C LEU A 460 -10.38 4.94 -26.61
N GLU A 461 -11.53 5.23 -27.21
CA GLU A 461 -11.66 6.22 -28.29
C GLU A 461 -12.46 7.47 -27.89
N GLY A 462 -13.12 7.46 -26.73
CA GLY A 462 -13.98 8.58 -26.30
C GLY A 462 -13.46 9.32 -25.07
N ASP A 463 -14.36 10.08 -24.42
CA ASP A 463 -14.11 10.91 -23.24
C ASP A 463 -15.00 10.52 -22.04
N ARG A 464 -15.83 9.49 -22.19
CA ARG A 464 -16.82 9.10 -21.18
C ARG A 464 -16.15 8.41 -20.00
N THR A 465 -16.54 8.81 -18.80
CA THR A 465 -16.23 8.09 -17.55
C THR A 465 -17.39 7.19 -17.10
N LEU A 466 -17.07 6.08 -16.45
CA LEU A 466 -17.95 5.01 -16.00
C LEU A 466 -17.92 4.92 -14.48
N ASP A 467 -19.09 5.05 -13.87
CA ASP A 467 -19.31 4.67 -12.48
C ASP A 467 -19.67 3.17 -12.37
N ALA A 468 -19.90 2.72 -11.13
CA ALA A 468 -20.24 1.33 -10.83
C ALA A 468 -21.53 0.86 -11.52
N SER A 469 -22.56 1.72 -11.58
CA SER A 469 -23.87 1.39 -12.14
C SER A 469 -23.84 1.26 -13.67
N ALA A 470 -23.14 2.20 -14.31
CA ALA A 470 -22.87 2.19 -15.73
C ALA A 470 -22.08 0.93 -16.11
N TYR A 471 -20.99 0.63 -15.39
CA TYR A 471 -20.21 -0.59 -15.62
C TYR A 471 -21.06 -1.86 -15.46
N GLU A 472 -21.86 -1.96 -14.40
CA GLU A 472 -22.68 -3.15 -14.14
C GLU A 472 -23.71 -3.39 -15.26
N THR A 473 -24.27 -2.32 -15.82
CA THR A 473 -25.14 -2.40 -17.00
C THR A 473 -24.40 -2.95 -18.22
N LEU A 474 -23.17 -2.49 -18.47
CA LEU A 474 -22.32 -2.99 -19.56
C LEU A 474 -21.96 -4.46 -19.33
N ARG A 475 -21.47 -4.79 -18.14
CA ARG A 475 -21.07 -6.14 -17.74
C ARG A 475 -22.21 -7.14 -17.92
N SER A 476 -23.39 -6.84 -17.39
CA SER A 476 -24.56 -7.71 -17.48
C SER A 476 -24.92 -8.06 -18.93
N ARG A 477 -24.91 -7.06 -19.82
CA ARG A 477 -25.22 -7.25 -21.25
C ARG A 477 -24.13 -8.02 -21.99
N LEU A 478 -22.87 -7.62 -21.82
CA LEU A 478 -21.75 -8.20 -22.56
C LEU A 478 -21.45 -9.62 -22.07
N GLU A 479 -21.33 -9.86 -20.76
CA GLU A 479 -21.12 -11.21 -20.22
C GLU A 479 -22.33 -12.14 -20.47
N GLY A 480 -23.55 -11.58 -20.50
CA GLY A 480 -24.75 -12.30 -20.89
C GLY A 480 -24.65 -12.80 -22.33
N PHE A 481 -24.27 -11.91 -23.25
CA PHE A 481 -24.05 -12.26 -24.65
C PHE A 481 -22.94 -13.30 -24.81
N VAL A 482 -21.78 -13.12 -24.18
CA VAL A 482 -20.67 -14.07 -24.30
C VAL A 482 -21.07 -15.48 -23.87
N ARG A 483 -21.83 -15.60 -22.76
CA ARG A 483 -22.33 -16.91 -22.29
C ARG A 483 -23.30 -17.54 -23.29
N GLU A 484 -24.24 -16.76 -23.83
CA GLU A 484 -25.22 -17.26 -24.79
C GLU A 484 -24.58 -17.61 -26.15
N ALA A 485 -23.58 -16.84 -26.58
CA ALA A 485 -22.78 -17.13 -27.76
C ALA A 485 -22.02 -18.44 -27.59
N ALA A 486 -21.27 -18.59 -26.48
CA ALA A 486 -20.50 -19.80 -26.17
C ALA A 486 -21.39 -21.05 -26.10
N GLN A 487 -22.61 -20.94 -25.55
CA GLN A 487 -23.59 -22.03 -25.55
C GLN A 487 -24.03 -22.43 -26.96
N ARG A 488 -24.26 -21.47 -27.86
CA ARG A 488 -24.71 -21.78 -29.24
C ARG A 488 -23.68 -22.52 -30.08
N ILE A 489 -22.40 -22.29 -29.81
CA ILE A 489 -21.28 -22.92 -30.51
C ILE A 489 -20.66 -24.07 -29.69
N GLU A 490 -21.30 -24.44 -28.58
CA GLU A 490 -20.90 -25.55 -27.70
C GLU A 490 -19.47 -25.43 -27.13
N VAL A 491 -18.99 -24.19 -26.93
CA VAL A 491 -17.67 -23.91 -26.36
C VAL A 491 -17.77 -23.68 -24.86
N ARG A 492 -16.86 -24.29 -24.10
CA ARG A 492 -16.72 -24.07 -22.66
C ARG A 492 -15.65 -23.03 -22.34
N LEU A 493 -16.08 -21.87 -21.84
CA LEU A 493 -15.18 -20.83 -21.36
C LEU A 493 -14.65 -21.14 -19.94
N PRO A 494 -13.43 -20.69 -19.61
CA PRO A 494 -12.95 -20.67 -18.23
C PRO A 494 -13.90 -19.93 -17.27
N THR A 495 -14.17 -20.53 -16.12
CA THR A 495 -15.02 -19.94 -15.08
C THR A 495 -14.33 -19.80 -13.72
N ARG A 496 -13.17 -20.45 -13.54
CA ARG A 496 -12.43 -20.44 -12.28
C ARG A 496 -11.61 -19.17 -12.16
N GLN A 497 -11.90 -18.35 -11.14
CA GLN A 497 -11.13 -17.15 -10.83
C GLN A 497 -9.72 -17.49 -10.31
N LEU A 498 -8.79 -16.56 -10.44
CA LEU A 498 -7.51 -16.63 -9.74
C LEU A 498 -7.73 -16.56 -8.22
N PRO A 499 -6.86 -17.20 -7.41
CA PRO A 499 -7.03 -17.24 -5.96
C PRO A 499 -6.85 -15.87 -5.30
N GLY A 500 -7.51 -15.64 -4.16
CA GLY A 500 -7.32 -14.49 -3.27
C GLY A 500 -6.32 -14.79 -2.15
N ALA A 501 -6.66 -14.45 -0.90
CA ALA A 501 -5.77 -14.66 0.23
C ALA A 501 -5.61 -16.13 0.67
N GLU A 502 -6.39 -17.08 0.13
CA GLU A 502 -6.20 -18.51 0.39
C GLU A 502 -4.80 -19.01 0.01
N VAL A 503 -4.07 -18.26 -0.83
CA VAL A 503 -2.66 -18.52 -1.16
C VAL A 503 -1.76 -18.56 0.08
N LEU A 504 -2.13 -17.84 1.16
CA LEU A 504 -1.39 -17.87 2.43
C LEU A 504 -1.49 -19.25 3.10
N GLU A 505 -2.60 -19.95 2.95
CA GLU A 505 -2.79 -21.31 3.48
C GLU A 505 -1.93 -22.32 2.71
N TRP A 506 -1.72 -22.10 1.40
CA TRP A 506 -0.91 -22.98 0.55
C TRP A 506 0.56 -23.05 0.96
N VAL A 507 1.02 -22.05 1.70
CA VAL A 507 2.39 -21.90 2.18
C VAL A 507 2.48 -21.95 3.70
N GLU A 508 1.40 -22.35 4.39
CA GLU A 508 1.34 -22.47 5.85
C GLU A 508 1.70 -21.16 6.59
N LEU A 509 1.31 -20.02 6.00
CA LEU A 509 1.45 -18.67 6.60
C LEU A 509 0.08 -18.05 6.93
N ALA A 510 -0.97 -18.86 6.97
CA ALA A 510 -2.26 -18.41 7.47
C ALA A 510 -2.17 -18.15 8.99
N PRO A 511 -2.76 -17.04 9.48
CA PRO A 511 -2.74 -16.70 10.89
C PRO A 511 -3.49 -17.71 11.76
#